data_AF-A0A1H9SNL2-F1
#
_entry.id   AF-A0A1H9SNL2-F1
#
_cell.length_a   1.000
_cell.length_b   1.000
_cell.length_c   1.000
_cell.angle_alpha   90.00
_cell.angle_beta   90.00
_cell.angle_gamma   90.00
#
_symmetry.space_group_name_H-M   'P 1'
#
loop_
_entity.id
_entity.type
_entity.pdbx_description
1 polymer ?
#
loop_
_entity_poly.entity_id
_entity_poly.type
_entity_poly.pdbx_seq_one_letter_code
_entity_poly.pdbx_strand_id
1 'polypeptide(L)'
;MALVLVTALCVGAVSILVTRHTLDGTGGTQHASASPADTSPAPWQASGTLLAVPGTTGPTGLTLAWTAPQVSWPIAGYRLQRDGHDIGESGQDHTAAQSALAAFRADPDNSAAYTTATRYVTVTGLAPLTTHSFSVEALDEHGQSHPFGKELTITTAAASSITDVLSMGATGDGTHDDTAAIQRAIDASPAGGTVLLPAGKTFLSGPLQLKSQLTLDVEGTLLGSTVATDYRSPDSAQPKPLISAGSDAEEVRDIRIIGGGTINGQGWKTVAQQQFAKGNDSTVVSTGLLAAAQDAYARSALNASASKAYQWRSSLISVRHTTGLYVGGGLSLVNPSMHVLTVNDSHTVTLDGLTVDSYDTNNGDGIDFANSQGLDVLDSIFDTGDDSVDLNAGYGTEGEKEQPVSDVWVFDNYFRHGHAALALGSGTAAGISQVLAEDNVVNGSASGLRVKSSAGNGGGVHDIIFRNSALSDITEEQGEPFVVTGRYPQSQAASTANATDGPLFHDISVSGCTIDTTSGPGIAITGLASAPPTRINFSSLRFTHAKPAQISGLQNSSFTDVTSDLGAGFFAQLTDDSGLVFTRTPR
;
A
#
# COMPACT_ATOMS: atom_id res chain seq x y z
N MET A 1 15.20 -28.38 -53.05
CA MET A 1 15.59 -27.06 -52.52
C MET A 1 14.38 -26.47 -51.81
N ALA A 2 14.30 -26.67 -50.50
CA ALA A 2 13.38 -25.98 -49.61
C ALA A 2 14.13 -25.88 -48.27
N LEU A 3 14.57 -24.67 -47.93
CA LEU A 3 15.27 -24.39 -46.68
C LEU A 3 14.21 -23.90 -45.69
N VAL A 4 13.90 -24.74 -44.72
CA VAL A 4 13.07 -24.38 -43.55
C VAL A 4 13.99 -23.65 -42.58
N LEU A 5 13.76 -22.36 -42.37
CA LEU A 5 14.37 -21.61 -41.28
C LEU A 5 13.35 -21.58 -40.13
N VAL A 6 13.61 -22.37 -39.09
CA VAL A 6 12.90 -22.27 -37.80
C VAL A 6 13.59 -21.17 -37.01
N THR A 7 12.97 -20.00 -36.90
CA THR A 7 13.40 -18.95 -35.97
C THR A 7 12.72 -19.23 -34.63
N ALA A 8 13.50 -19.68 -33.64
CA ALA A 8 13.06 -19.80 -32.26
C ALA A 8 12.92 -18.40 -31.65
N LEU A 9 11.69 -17.95 -31.39
CA LEU A 9 11.44 -16.87 -30.44
C LEU A 9 11.55 -17.46 -29.03
N CYS A 10 12.64 -17.14 -28.33
CA CYS A 10 12.72 -17.31 -26.88
C CYS A 10 11.85 -16.24 -26.22
N VAL A 11 10.58 -16.55 -25.98
CA VAL A 11 9.76 -15.85 -24.96
C VAL A 11 10.01 -16.60 -23.66
N GLY A 12 11.01 -16.16 -22.91
CA GLY A 12 11.31 -16.65 -21.57
C GLY A 12 10.79 -15.67 -20.54
N ALA A 13 9.46 -15.58 -20.37
CA ALA A 13 8.92 -15.08 -19.10
C ALA A 13 8.92 -16.28 -18.14
N VAL A 14 10.05 -16.48 -17.46
CA VAL A 14 10.08 -17.36 -16.30
C VAL A 14 9.38 -16.59 -15.18
N SER A 15 8.12 -16.92 -14.90
CA SER A 15 7.51 -16.54 -13.63
C SER A 15 8.25 -17.28 -12.52
N ILE A 16 9.35 -16.71 -12.04
CA ILE A 16 9.96 -17.13 -10.79
C ILE A 16 9.06 -16.57 -9.70
N LEU A 17 8.14 -17.39 -9.19
CA LEU A 17 7.47 -17.13 -7.92
C LEU A 17 8.54 -17.29 -6.82
N VAL A 18 9.40 -16.28 -6.65
CA VAL A 18 10.23 -16.18 -5.44
C VAL A 18 9.28 -15.69 -4.37
N THR A 19 9.01 -16.51 -3.36
CA THR A 19 8.46 -16.03 -2.09
C THR A 19 9.47 -14.98 -1.59
N ARG A 20 9.15 -13.69 -1.73
CA ARG A 20 10.13 -12.60 -1.56
C ARG A 20 10.60 -12.45 -0.13
N HIS A 21 9.77 -12.88 0.80
CA HIS A 21 10.01 -12.84 2.22
C HIS A 21 9.73 -14.21 2.82
N THR A 22 10.78 -14.96 3.19
CA THR A 22 10.63 -15.92 4.28
C THR A 22 10.47 -15.08 5.55
N LEU A 23 9.24 -15.00 6.06
CA LEU A 23 8.98 -14.46 7.39
C LEU A 23 9.61 -15.42 8.40
N ASP A 24 10.89 -15.19 8.73
CA ASP A 24 11.56 -15.94 9.79
C ASP A 24 11.02 -15.48 11.15
N GLY A 25 9.84 -15.98 11.50
CA GLY A 25 9.30 -15.97 12.85
C GLY A 25 10.06 -16.97 13.71
N THR A 26 11.33 -16.71 14.04
CA THR A 26 12.02 -17.52 15.07
C THR A 26 11.79 -16.91 16.45
N GLY A 27 10.56 -17.06 16.92
CA GLY A 27 10.17 -17.08 18.32
C GLY A 27 9.72 -18.49 18.74
N GLY A 28 10.49 -19.52 18.39
CA GLY A 28 10.42 -20.87 18.98
C GLY A 28 9.36 -21.83 18.42
N THR A 29 9.80 -22.92 17.79
CA THR A 29 8.99 -24.11 17.53
C THR A 29 9.49 -25.32 18.32
N GLN A 30 8.55 -26.23 18.58
CA GLN A 30 8.69 -27.65 18.93
C GLN A 30 8.78 -28.07 20.41
N HIS A 31 7.69 -28.72 20.83
CA HIS A 31 7.68 -29.74 21.87
C HIS A 31 8.64 -30.88 21.51
N ALA A 32 9.76 -31.00 22.23
CA ALA A 32 10.38 -32.28 22.58
C ALA A 32 11.31 -32.05 23.79
N SER A 33 11.19 -32.91 24.80
CA SER A 33 11.96 -32.90 26.04
C SER A 33 13.46 -33.11 25.83
N ALA A 34 14.31 -32.13 26.17
CA ALA A 34 15.72 -32.34 26.52
C ALA A 34 16.30 -31.15 27.32
N SER A 35 17.23 -31.47 28.23
CA SER A 35 17.91 -30.63 29.24
C SER A 35 18.76 -29.44 28.72
N PRO A 36 19.19 -28.51 29.60
CA PRO A 36 19.76 -27.23 29.20
C PRO A 36 21.28 -27.30 28.97
N ALA A 37 21.77 -26.33 28.20
CA ALA A 37 23.16 -25.91 27.95
C ALA A 37 23.78 -26.38 26.61
N ASP A 38 23.77 -25.47 25.63
CA ASP A 38 24.98 -24.96 24.97
C ASP A 38 24.61 -23.67 24.20
N THR A 39 25.00 -22.50 24.72
CA THR A 39 24.75 -21.19 24.10
C THR A 39 26.03 -20.69 23.45
N SER A 40 26.42 -21.33 22.34
CA SER A 40 27.44 -20.81 21.44
C SER A 40 26.73 -20.39 20.14
N PRO A 41 26.74 -19.10 19.75
CA PRO A 41 26.07 -18.67 18.53
C PRO A 41 26.77 -19.29 17.31
N ALA A 42 25.99 -19.93 16.45
CA ALA A 42 26.45 -20.38 15.14
C ALA A 42 27.02 -19.18 14.34
N PRO A 43 28.06 -19.39 13.51
CA PRO A 43 28.62 -18.31 12.69
C PRO A 43 27.55 -17.76 11.74
N TRP A 44 27.32 -16.45 11.86
CA TRP A 44 26.30 -15.64 11.20
C TRP A 44 26.50 -15.58 9.67
N GLN A 45 25.45 -15.81 8.88
CA GLN A 45 25.46 -15.63 7.42
C GLN A 45 24.53 -14.48 7.01
N ALA A 46 25.01 -13.61 6.11
CA ALA A 46 24.33 -12.38 5.68
C ALA A 46 23.01 -12.69 4.93
N SER A 47 21.88 -12.45 5.58
CA SER A 47 20.52 -12.76 5.11
C SER A 47 19.72 -11.54 4.62
N GLY A 48 20.32 -10.72 3.75
CA GLY A 48 19.59 -9.69 3.00
C GLY A 48 19.44 -10.08 1.52
N THR A 49 18.30 -9.78 0.91
CA THR A 49 18.01 -10.09 -0.51
C THR A 49 17.89 -8.80 -1.30
N LEU A 50 18.74 -8.63 -2.31
CA LEU A 50 18.62 -7.57 -3.32
C LEU A 50 17.70 -8.05 -4.46
N LEU A 51 16.75 -7.21 -4.85
CA LEU A 51 15.81 -7.48 -5.94
C LEU A 51 15.56 -6.22 -6.77
N ALA A 52 15.11 -6.41 -8.01
CA ALA A 52 14.43 -5.34 -8.73
C ALA A 52 12.97 -5.37 -8.39
N VAL A 53 12.45 -4.20 -8.04
CA VAL A 53 11.03 -4.02 -7.76
C VAL A 53 10.28 -4.34 -9.06
N PRO A 54 9.31 -5.25 -9.04
CA PRO A 54 8.62 -5.70 -10.25
C PRO A 54 7.91 -4.53 -10.94
N GLY A 55 7.76 -4.63 -12.26
CA GLY A 55 7.13 -3.58 -13.06
C GLY A 55 7.97 -2.30 -13.24
N THR A 56 8.99 -2.05 -12.41
CA THR A 56 9.80 -0.81 -12.50
C THR A 56 10.81 -0.85 -13.64
N THR A 57 11.31 -2.04 -14.01
CA THR A 57 12.33 -2.20 -15.07
C THR A 57 11.81 -1.67 -16.40
N GLY A 58 12.33 -0.53 -16.82
CA GLY A 58 12.06 0.13 -18.08
C GLY A 58 13.28 0.08 -19.02
N PRO A 59 13.20 0.80 -20.16
CA PRO A 59 14.30 0.88 -21.11
C PRO A 59 15.51 1.67 -20.58
N THR A 60 15.27 2.61 -19.66
CA THR A 60 16.29 3.57 -19.20
C THR A 60 16.49 3.60 -17.69
N GLY A 61 15.81 2.74 -16.95
CA GLY A 61 15.90 2.70 -15.49
C GLY A 61 15.13 1.54 -14.87
N LEU A 62 15.33 1.38 -13.56
CA LEU A 62 14.61 0.43 -12.70
C LEU A 62 14.74 0.87 -11.24
N THR A 63 13.85 0.38 -10.39
CA THR A 63 13.97 0.52 -8.93
C THR A 63 14.53 -0.78 -8.36
N LEU A 64 15.57 -0.66 -7.54
CA LEU A 64 16.16 -1.76 -6.77
C LEU A 64 15.72 -1.61 -5.32
N ALA A 65 15.41 -2.71 -4.65
CA ALA A 65 15.10 -2.72 -3.22
C ALA A 65 15.75 -3.94 -2.54
N TRP A 66 15.87 -3.88 -1.22
CA TRP A 66 16.43 -4.99 -0.45
C TRP A 66 15.88 -5.12 0.96
N THR A 67 15.88 -6.35 1.48
CA THR A 67 15.69 -6.58 2.91
C THR A 67 16.99 -6.27 3.66
N ALA A 68 16.89 -5.64 4.82
CA ALA A 68 18.05 -5.34 5.64
C ALA A 68 18.76 -6.64 6.07
N PRO A 69 20.10 -6.70 6.02
CA PRO A 69 20.84 -7.84 6.53
C PRO A 69 20.71 -7.93 8.04
N GLN A 70 20.69 -9.14 8.58
CA GLN A 70 20.71 -9.36 10.03
C GLN A 70 22.13 -9.12 10.56
N VAL A 71 22.35 -7.95 11.17
CA VAL A 71 23.66 -7.53 11.70
C VAL A 71 23.54 -7.07 13.15
N SER A 72 24.62 -7.20 13.92
CA SER A 72 24.67 -6.86 15.35
C SER A 72 25.02 -5.40 15.65
N TRP A 73 25.02 -4.55 14.63
CA TRP A 73 25.45 -3.15 14.68
C TRP A 73 24.43 -2.26 13.93
N PRO A 74 24.31 -0.98 14.27
CA PRO A 74 23.36 -0.07 13.59
C PRO A 74 23.77 0.20 12.14
N ILE A 75 22.87 -0.04 11.18
CA ILE A 75 23.11 0.28 9.77
C ILE A 75 22.92 1.79 9.57
N ALA A 76 23.99 2.48 9.18
CA ALA A 76 24.00 3.91 8.94
C ALA A 76 23.52 4.29 7.53
N GLY A 77 23.66 3.38 6.57
CA GLY A 77 23.34 3.61 5.17
C GLY A 77 23.52 2.37 4.32
N TYR A 78 23.25 2.49 3.03
CA TYR A 78 23.57 1.46 2.04
C TYR A 78 24.30 2.08 0.86
N ARG A 79 25.31 1.39 0.34
CA ARG A 79 26.03 1.75 -0.88
C ARG A 79 25.72 0.77 -1.99
N LEU A 80 25.54 1.27 -3.20
CA LEU A 80 25.22 0.45 -4.36
C LEU A 80 26.35 0.44 -5.37
N GLN A 81 26.50 -0.70 -6.02
CA GLN A 81 27.39 -0.87 -7.16
C GLN A 81 26.59 -1.32 -8.38
N ARG A 82 26.99 -0.84 -9.55
CA ARG A 82 26.54 -1.26 -10.87
C ARG A 82 27.74 -1.65 -11.70
N ASP A 83 27.73 -2.85 -12.27
CA ASP A 83 28.81 -3.37 -13.12
C ASP A 83 30.19 -3.28 -12.44
N GLY A 84 30.24 -3.45 -11.11
CA GLY A 84 31.45 -3.31 -10.29
C GLY A 84 31.89 -1.87 -9.99
N HIS A 85 31.08 -0.87 -10.33
CA HIS A 85 31.34 0.55 -10.07
C HIS A 85 30.36 1.12 -9.04
N ASP A 86 30.85 1.91 -8.09
CA ASP A 86 30.02 2.64 -7.12
C ASP A 86 29.09 3.63 -7.83
N ILE A 87 27.79 3.58 -7.49
CA ILE A 87 26.76 4.47 -8.02
C ILE A 87 26.12 5.35 -6.93
N GLY A 88 26.64 5.33 -5.71
CA GLY A 88 26.21 6.17 -4.60
C GLY A 88 25.52 5.41 -3.48
N GLU A 89 24.99 6.18 -2.54
CA GLU A 89 24.30 5.68 -1.35
C GLU A 89 22.78 5.80 -1.52
N SER A 90 22.02 4.94 -0.84
CA SER A 90 20.57 5.02 -0.82
C SER A 90 20.08 6.27 -0.08
N GLY A 91 18.84 6.69 -0.37
CA GLY A 91 18.25 7.89 0.26
C GLY A 91 18.83 9.22 -0.23
N GLN A 92 19.62 9.21 -1.30
CA GLN A 92 20.09 10.41 -2.00
C GLN A 92 19.15 10.84 -3.12
N ASP A 93 18.15 10.03 -3.44
CA ASP A 93 17.08 10.44 -4.32
C ASP A 93 16.31 11.60 -3.63
N HIS A 94 15.74 12.51 -4.42
CA HIS A 94 15.00 13.67 -3.92
C HIS A 94 13.51 13.53 -4.25
N THR A 95 12.96 12.35 -3.97
CA THR A 95 11.54 12.08 -4.18
C THR A 95 10.70 12.89 -3.19
N ALA A 96 9.39 12.98 -3.45
CA ALA A 96 8.49 13.67 -2.55
C ALA A 96 8.49 13.02 -1.16
N ALA A 97 8.38 11.68 -1.09
CA ALA A 97 8.36 10.96 0.18
C ALA A 97 9.67 11.08 0.94
N GLN A 98 10.83 10.96 0.26
CA GLN A 98 12.14 11.18 0.91
C GLN A 98 12.28 12.60 1.46
N SER A 99 11.78 13.60 0.74
CA SER A 99 11.77 14.98 1.23
C SER A 99 10.89 15.13 2.48
N ALA A 100 9.72 14.46 2.52
CA ALA A 100 8.83 14.45 3.69
C ALA A 100 9.45 13.71 4.88
N LEU A 101 10.05 12.54 4.65
CA LEU A 101 10.78 11.76 5.66
C LEU A 101 11.97 12.55 6.23
N ALA A 102 12.75 13.22 5.37
CA ALA A 102 13.86 14.06 5.79
C ALA A 102 13.37 15.27 6.61
N ALA A 103 12.28 15.92 6.19
CA ALA A 103 11.69 17.03 6.93
C ALA A 103 11.20 16.59 8.32
N PHE A 104 10.51 15.44 8.41
CA PHE A 104 10.08 14.87 9.68
C PHE A 104 11.26 14.59 10.61
N ARG A 105 12.33 13.96 10.10
CA ARG A 105 13.54 13.65 10.87
C ARG A 105 14.34 14.89 11.29
N ALA A 106 14.25 15.97 10.52
CA ALA A 106 14.92 17.23 10.81
C ALA A 106 14.18 18.06 11.87
N ASP A 107 12.91 17.76 12.13
CA ASP A 107 12.13 18.42 13.16
C ASP A 107 12.67 18.06 14.57
N PRO A 108 13.08 19.04 15.38
CA PRO A 108 13.58 18.79 16.74
C PRO A 108 12.59 18.03 17.64
N ASP A 109 11.29 18.19 17.42
CA ASP A 109 10.25 17.52 18.19
C ASP A 109 10.25 16.00 17.91
N ASN A 110 10.72 15.60 16.73
CA ASN A 110 10.86 14.20 16.31
C ASN A 110 12.27 13.63 16.54
N SER A 111 13.14 14.30 17.29
CA SER A 111 14.54 13.87 17.50
C SER A 111 14.70 12.50 18.19
N ALA A 112 13.66 12.02 18.85
CA ALA A 112 13.62 10.69 19.48
C ALA A 112 12.95 9.62 18.59
N ALA A 113 12.45 9.99 17.41
CA ALA A 113 11.78 9.09 16.49
C ALA A 113 12.74 8.00 15.99
N TYR A 114 12.17 6.83 15.71
CA TYR A 114 12.90 5.73 15.10
C TYR A 114 13.31 6.12 13.68
N THR A 115 14.56 5.81 13.31
CA THR A 115 15.09 6.12 11.98
C THR A 115 15.82 4.93 11.40
N THR A 116 15.66 4.73 10.10
CA THR A 116 16.39 3.74 9.33
C THR A 116 16.93 4.33 8.03
N ALA A 117 17.97 3.68 7.52
CA ALA A 117 18.47 3.92 6.19
C ALA A 117 17.49 3.40 5.14
N THR A 118 17.26 4.21 4.11
CA THR A 118 16.41 3.90 2.95
C THR A 118 16.86 2.61 2.26
N ARG A 119 15.92 1.75 1.86
CA ARG A 119 16.21 0.40 1.36
C ARG A 119 15.88 0.18 -0.12
N TYR A 120 15.78 1.27 -0.87
CA TYR A 120 15.66 1.24 -2.31
C TYR A 120 16.55 2.32 -2.96
N VAL A 121 16.72 2.20 -4.26
CA VAL A 121 17.23 3.27 -5.12
C VAL A 121 16.54 3.19 -6.48
N THR A 122 16.30 4.35 -7.09
CA THR A 122 15.90 4.41 -8.50
C THR A 122 17.13 4.63 -9.37
N VAL A 123 17.52 3.61 -10.14
CA VAL A 123 18.63 3.72 -11.09
C VAL A 123 18.10 4.24 -12.42
N THR A 124 18.67 5.36 -12.90
CA THR A 124 18.32 5.98 -14.18
C THR A 124 19.52 6.01 -15.14
N GLY A 125 19.30 6.47 -16.38
CA GLY A 125 20.38 6.62 -17.37
C GLY A 125 20.92 5.28 -17.90
N LEU A 126 20.12 4.22 -17.85
CA LEU A 126 20.46 2.93 -18.44
C LEU A 126 20.25 2.93 -19.96
N ALA A 127 20.95 2.05 -20.66
CA ALA A 127 20.72 1.80 -22.07
C ALA A 127 19.65 0.71 -22.24
N PRO A 128 18.75 0.80 -23.24
CA PRO A 128 17.77 -0.25 -23.53
C PRO A 128 18.43 -1.57 -23.92
N LEU A 129 17.77 -2.70 -23.65
CA LEU A 129 18.24 -4.06 -23.97
C LEU A 129 19.69 -4.34 -23.50
N THR A 130 20.09 -3.75 -22.37
CA THR A 130 21.44 -3.87 -21.84
C THR A 130 21.40 -4.58 -20.49
N THR A 131 22.26 -5.58 -20.33
CA THR A 131 22.43 -6.31 -19.08
C THR A 131 23.36 -5.54 -18.15
N HIS A 132 22.92 -5.35 -16.91
CA HIS A 132 23.69 -4.76 -15.82
C HIS A 132 23.75 -5.73 -14.64
N SER A 133 24.85 -5.68 -13.88
CA SER A 133 24.95 -6.32 -12.57
C SER A 133 24.83 -5.29 -11.45
N PHE A 134 24.20 -5.66 -10.34
CA PHE A 134 23.97 -4.79 -9.19
C PHE A 134 24.29 -5.53 -7.89
N SER A 135 24.93 -4.83 -6.96
CA SER A 135 25.15 -5.30 -5.59
C SER A 135 24.94 -4.17 -4.60
N VAL A 136 24.64 -4.53 -3.35
CA VAL A 136 24.41 -3.59 -2.25
C VAL A 136 25.30 -3.96 -1.05
N GLU A 137 25.79 -2.93 -0.37
CA GLU A 137 26.65 -3.03 0.81
C GLU A 137 26.01 -2.22 1.95
N ALA A 138 25.96 -2.78 3.14
CA ALA A 138 25.51 -2.07 4.33
C ALA A 138 26.68 -1.24 4.89
N LEU A 139 26.42 0.00 5.28
CA LEU A 139 27.41 0.89 5.86
C LEU A 139 27.24 0.93 7.38
N ASP A 140 28.33 0.72 8.12
CA ASP A 140 28.34 0.93 9.57
C ASP A 140 28.48 2.42 9.94
N GLU A 141 28.48 2.72 11.25
CA GLU A 141 28.59 4.08 11.78
C GLU A 141 29.90 4.80 11.41
N HIS A 142 30.91 4.09 10.93
CA HIS A 142 32.17 4.65 10.45
C HIS A 142 32.22 4.75 8.92
N GLY A 143 31.13 4.41 8.23
CA GLY A 143 31.03 4.38 6.78
C GLY A 143 31.77 3.22 6.12
N GLN A 144 32.14 2.19 6.88
CA GLN A 144 32.77 0.99 6.32
C GLN A 144 31.69 0.10 5.67
N SER A 145 31.97 -0.31 4.44
CA SER A 145 31.10 -1.19 3.64
C SER A 145 31.17 -2.65 4.05
N HIS A 146 30.00 -3.28 4.13
CA HIS A 146 29.81 -4.71 4.39
C HIS A 146 28.87 -5.30 3.32
N PRO A 147 29.39 -6.00 2.30
CA PRO A 147 28.57 -6.61 1.26
C PRO A 147 27.60 -7.66 1.81
N PHE A 148 26.39 -7.70 1.28
CA PHE A 148 25.40 -8.72 1.62
C PHE A 148 24.52 -9.08 0.42
N GLY A 149 23.83 -10.20 0.54
CA GLY A 149 22.98 -10.71 -0.54
C GLY A 149 23.77 -11.19 -1.75
N LYS A 150 23.04 -11.66 -2.76
CA LYS A 150 23.60 -12.09 -4.04
C LYS A 150 23.57 -10.93 -5.02
N GLU A 151 24.62 -10.81 -5.83
CA GLU A 151 24.61 -9.92 -6.99
C GLU A 151 23.42 -10.23 -7.90
N LEU A 152 22.74 -9.17 -8.34
CA LEU A 152 21.55 -9.21 -9.18
C LEU A 152 21.94 -8.84 -10.61
N THR A 153 21.62 -9.68 -11.58
CA THR A 153 21.84 -9.39 -13.00
C THR A 153 20.50 -9.17 -13.70
N ILE A 154 20.32 -8.01 -14.33
CA ILE A 154 19.06 -7.63 -14.98
C ILE A 154 19.33 -7.03 -16.34
N THR A 155 18.44 -7.32 -17.30
CA THR A 155 18.44 -6.69 -18.62
C THR A 155 17.30 -5.68 -18.71
N THR A 156 17.61 -4.44 -19.07
CA THR A 156 16.62 -3.39 -19.30
C THR A 156 15.67 -3.72 -20.44
N ALA A 157 14.47 -3.13 -20.41
CA ALA A 157 13.47 -3.36 -21.44
C ALA A 157 13.88 -2.76 -22.80
N ALA A 158 13.17 -3.14 -23.86
CA ALA A 158 13.25 -2.43 -25.14
C ALA A 158 12.66 -1.02 -25.02
N ALA A 159 13.16 -0.08 -25.81
CA ALA A 159 12.52 1.23 -25.95
C ALA A 159 11.09 1.06 -26.50
N SER A 160 10.13 1.79 -25.92
CA SER A 160 8.73 1.77 -26.35
C SER A 160 8.46 2.78 -27.45
N SER A 161 7.51 2.48 -28.34
CA SER A 161 6.93 3.48 -29.24
C SER A 161 6.00 4.40 -28.45
N ILE A 162 6.11 5.71 -28.68
CA ILE A 162 5.27 6.72 -28.02
C ILE A 162 4.13 7.14 -28.94
N THR A 163 2.90 7.08 -28.43
CA THR A 163 1.68 7.61 -29.03
C THR A 163 1.25 8.83 -28.22
N ASP A 164 1.52 10.04 -28.72
CA ASP A 164 1.07 11.29 -28.10
C ASP A 164 -0.43 11.50 -28.36
N VAL A 165 -1.22 11.72 -27.30
CA VAL A 165 -2.68 11.92 -27.41
C VAL A 165 -3.06 13.13 -28.27
N LEU A 166 -2.19 14.15 -28.36
CA LEU A 166 -2.41 15.31 -29.23
C LEU A 166 -2.44 14.90 -30.71
N SER A 167 -1.62 13.92 -31.10
CA SER A 167 -1.62 13.37 -32.46
C SER A 167 -2.88 12.55 -32.78
N MET A 168 -3.60 12.13 -31.74
CA MET A 168 -4.86 11.38 -31.83
C MET A 168 -6.10 12.28 -31.74
N GLY A 169 -5.88 13.60 -31.70
CA GLY A 169 -6.92 14.63 -31.72
C GLY A 169 -7.35 15.14 -30.35
N ALA A 170 -6.57 14.89 -29.29
CA ALA A 170 -6.81 15.52 -28.00
C ALA A 170 -6.40 17.01 -28.05
N THR A 171 -7.13 17.85 -27.32
CA THR A 171 -6.92 19.31 -27.28
C THR A 171 -6.01 19.70 -26.11
N GLY A 172 -6.24 19.10 -24.93
CA GLY A 172 -5.42 19.32 -23.75
C GLY A 172 -5.56 20.72 -23.13
N ASP A 173 -6.75 21.31 -23.18
CA ASP A 173 -7.04 22.63 -22.61
C ASP A 173 -7.91 22.64 -21.34
N GLY A 174 -8.26 21.46 -20.83
CA GLY A 174 -9.02 21.26 -19.60
C GLY A 174 -10.52 21.50 -19.72
N THR A 175 -11.03 21.82 -20.90
CA THR A 175 -12.46 22.10 -21.12
C THR A 175 -13.09 21.27 -22.25
N HIS A 176 -12.31 20.90 -23.26
CA HIS A 176 -12.76 19.99 -24.31
C HIS A 176 -12.73 18.55 -23.81
N ASP A 177 -13.79 17.79 -24.11
CA ASP A 177 -13.84 16.36 -23.85
C ASP A 177 -12.86 15.61 -24.78
N ASP A 178 -11.74 15.18 -24.19
CA ASP A 178 -10.67 14.47 -24.87
C ASP A 178 -10.80 12.94 -24.77
N THR A 179 -11.87 12.42 -24.13
CA THR A 179 -12.05 10.98 -23.83
C THR A 179 -11.85 10.12 -25.07
N ALA A 180 -12.53 10.46 -26.16
CA ALA A 180 -12.47 9.66 -27.39
C ALA A 180 -11.08 9.71 -28.05
N ALA A 181 -10.34 10.81 -27.91
CA ALA A 181 -9.00 10.92 -28.47
C ALA A 181 -7.99 10.10 -27.66
N ILE A 182 -8.08 10.15 -26.33
CA ILE A 182 -7.22 9.37 -25.44
C ILE A 182 -7.51 7.87 -25.58
N GLN A 183 -8.79 7.47 -25.60
CA GLN A 183 -9.14 6.06 -25.81
C GLN A 183 -8.64 5.55 -27.17
N ARG A 184 -8.75 6.36 -28.25
CA ARG A 184 -8.15 6.00 -29.54
C ARG A 184 -6.63 5.80 -29.46
N ALA A 185 -5.92 6.61 -28.68
CA ALA A 185 -4.48 6.46 -28.48
C ALA A 185 -4.17 5.13 -27.77
N ILE A 186 -4.93 4.79 -26.73
CA ILE A 186 -4.84 3.51 -26.02
C ILE A 186 -5.12 2.33 -26.96
N ASP A 187 -6.21 2.39 -27.73
CA ASP A 187 -6.62 1.33 -28.64
C ASP A 187 -5.59 1.12 -29.76
N ALA A 188 -5.00 2.19 -30.28
CA ALA A 188 -4.00 2.14 -31.35
C ALA A 188 -2.58 1.78 -30.88
N SER A 189 -2.26 1.97 -29.60
CA SER A 189 -0.91 1.70 -29.07
C SER A 189 -0.52 0.23 -29.26
N PRO A 190 0.67 -0.08 -29.79
CA PRO A 190 1.13 -1.47 -29.91
C PRO A 190 1.43 -2.08 -28.53
N ALA A 191 1.54 -3.40 -28.47
CA ALA A 191 2.00 -4.07 -27.24
C ALA A 191 3.40 -3.56 -26.84
N GLY A 192 3.56 -3.20 -25.57
CA GLY A 192 4.74 -2.54 -25.02
C GLY A 192 4.82 -1.04 -25.33
N GLY A 193 3.80 -0.45 -25.95
CA GLY A 193 3.75 0.96 -26.32
C GLY A 193 3.38 1.88 -25.17
N THR A 194 3.80 3.14 -25.29
CA THR A 194 3.50 4.22 -24.35
C THR A 194 2.47 5.17 -24.96
N VAL A 195 1.41 5.50 -24.23
CA VAL A 195 0.49 6.59 -24.53
C VAL A 195 0.83 7.77 -23.63
N LEU A 196 1.24 8.89 -24.24
CA LEU A 196 1.73 10.07 -23.53
C LEU A 196 0.65 11.15 -23.45
N LEU A 197 0.37 11.62 -22.23
CA LEU A 197 -0.35 12.86 -21.92
C LEU A 197 0.71 13.90 -21.52
N PRO A 198 1.13 14.79 -22.44
CA PRO A 198 2.32 15.62 -22.25
C PRO A 198 2.17 16.69 -21.16
N ALA A 199 3.31 17.08 -20.57
CA ALA A 199 3.41 18.16 -19.61
C ALA A 199 2.84 19.50 -20.14
N GLY A 200 2.30 20.32 -19.23
CA GLY A 200 1.72 21.62 -19.56
C GLY A 200 0.35 21.56 -20.28
N LYS A 201 -0.26 20.38 -20.36
CA LYS A 201 -1.61 20.16 -20.90
C LYS A 201 -2.53 19.60 -19.82
N THR A 202 -3.83 19.91 -19.96
CA THR A 202 -4.89 19.38 -19.09
C THR A 202 -5.95 18.73 -19.97
N PHE A 203 -6.22 17.45 -19.76
CA PHE A 203 -7.13 16.67 -20.60
C PHE A 203 -8.40 16.35 -19.80
N LEU A 204 -9.53 16.95 -20.15
CA LEU A 204 -10.82 16.61 -19.55
C LEU A 204 -11.30 15.29 -20.17
N SER A 205 -11.59 14.29 -19.33
CA SER A 205 -11.97 12.95 -19.79
C SER A 205 -13.01 12.31 -18.88
N GLY A 206 -13.95 11.60 -19.47
CA GLY A 206 -14.67 10.52 -18.82
C GLY A 206 -13.79 9.25 -18.73
N PRO A 207 -14.41 8.08 -18.42
CA PRO A 207 -13.69 6.82 -18.22
C PRO A 207 -12.82 6.39 -19.38
N LEU A 208 -11.63 5.88 -19.06
CA LEU A 208 -10.68 5.26 -19.97
C LEU A 208 -10.45 3.79 -19.60
N GLN A 209 -10.46 2.91 -20.60
CA GLN A 209 -10.18 1.48 -20.42
C GLN A 209 -8.79 1.17 -20.96
N LEU A 210 -7.88 0.76 -20.07
CA LEU A 210 -6.56 0.27 -20.43
C LEU A 210 -6.62 -1.18 -20.91
N LYS A 211 -5.56 -1.58 -21.62
CA LYS A 211 -5.35 -2.93 -22.17
C LYS A 211 -3.98 -3.46 -21.78
N SER A 212 -3.79 -4.77 -21.95
CA SER A 212 -2.51 -5.43 -21.65
C SER A 212 -1.31 -4.82 -22.39
N GLN A 213 -0.13 -4.87 -21.76
CA GLN A 213 1.15 -4.41 -22.31
C GLN A 213 1.09 -2.94 -22.76
N LEU A 214 0.60 -2.08 -21.89
CA LEU A 214 0.45 -0.64 -22.14
C LEU A 214 1.13 0.15 -21.02
N THR A 215 1.83 1.21 -21.40
CA THR A 215 2.20 2.28 -20.48
C THR A 215 1.33 3.51 -20.76
N LEU A 216 0.58 3.96 -19.76
CA LEU A 216 -0.04 5.29 -19.77
C LEU A 216 0.91 6.24 -19.02
N ASP A 217 1.49 7.20 -19.74
CA ASP A 217 2.46 8.15 -19.22
C ASP A 217 1.81 9.53 -19.11
N VAL A 218 1.56 9.98 -17.87
CA VAL A 218 0.85 11.21 -17.53
C VAL A 218 1.84 12.22 -16.97
N GLU A 219 2.37 13.06 -17.87
CA GLU A 219 3.25 14.18 -17.55
C GLU A 219 2.47 15.50 -17.36
N GLY A 220 1.26 15.58 -17.94
CA GLY A 220 0.32 16.69 -17.78
C GLY A 220 -0.70 16.45 -16.66
N THR A 221 -1.96 16.84 -16.91
CA THR A 221 -3.07 16.56 -16.01
C THR A 221 -4.18 15.79 -16.75
N LEU A 222 -4.58 14.63 -16.22
CA LEU A 222 -5.84 13.98 -16.59
C LEU A 222 -6.92 14.43 -15.60
N LEU A 223 -7.96 15.09 -16.11
CA LEU A 223 -9.01 15.72 -15.31
C LEU A 223 -10.34 14.98 -15.54
N GLY A 224 -10.88 14.38 -14.49
CA GLY A 224 -12.13 13.61 -14.55
C GLY A 224 -13.34 14.50 -14.85
N SER A 225 -14.17 14.10 -15.80
CA SER A 225 -15.46 14.75 -16.08
C SER A 225 -16.32 14.81 -14.81
N THR A 226 -17.05 15.90 -14.62
CA THR A 226 -18.05 16.04 -13.54
C THR A 226 -19.46 15.67 -13.99
N VAL A 227 -19.62 15.08 -15.19
CA VAL A 227 -20.91 14.66 -15.74
C VAL A 227 -21.15 13.19 -15.40
N ALA A 228 -22.17 12.92 -14.57
CA ALA A 228 -22.45 11.58 -14.05
C ALA A 228 -22.69 10.51 -15.15
N THR A 229 -23.31 10.89 -16.26
CA THR A 229 -23.63 9.95 -17.34
C THR A 229 -22.41 9.47 -18.11
N ASP A 230 -21.28 10.17 -18.05
CA ASP A 230 -20.03 9.74 -18.70
C ASP A 230 -19.50 8.46 -18.06
N TYR A 231 -19.78 8.26 -16.78
CA TYR A 231 -19.35 7.09 -15.99
C TYR A 231 -20.37 5.96 -15.99
N ARG A 232 -21.48 6.08 -16.73
CA ARG A 232 -22.49 5.02 -16.75
C ARG A 232 -21.93 3.77 -17.42
N SER A 233 -22.03 2.63 -16.74
CA SER A 233 -21.85 1.32 -17.34
C SER A 233 -23.21 0.72 -17.74
N PRO A 234 -23.37 0.18 -18.97
CA PRO A 234 -24.55 -0.61 -19.30
C PRO A 234 -24.54 -1.99 -18.64
N ASP A 235 -23.36 -2.50 -18.26
CA ASP A 235 -23.14 -3.88 -17.82
C ASP A 235 -22.86 -3.99 -16.30
N SER A 236 -22.87 -2.86 -15.57
CA SER A 236 -22.64 -2.82 -14.13
C SER A 236 -23.66 -1.93 -13.43
N ALA A 237 -24.01 -2.30 -12.20
CA ALA A 237 -24.80 -1.46 -11.30
C ALA A 237 -23.98 -0.28 -10.73
N GLN A 238 -22.66 -0.35 -10.78
CA GLN A 238 -21.74 0.69 -10.32
C GLN A 238 -21.26 1.58 -11.48
N PRO A 239 -20.93 2.86 -11.22
CA PRO A 239 -20.31 3.70 -12.23
C PRO A 239 -18.90 3.21 -12.52
N LYS A 240 -18.40 3.47 -13.73
CA LYS A 240 -17.01 3.19 -14.12
C LYS A 240 -16.06 4.09 -13.31
N PRO A 241 -14.82 3.66 -13.02
CA PRO A 241 -13.78 4.58 -12.55
C PRO A 241 -13.33 5.54 -13.67
N LEU A 242 -12.49 6.53 -13.36
CA LEU A 242 -11.87 7.37 -14.39
C LEU A 242 -10.87 6.57 -15.25
N ILE A 243 -10.10 5.67 -14.63
CA ILE A 243 -9.24 4.71 -15.33
C ILE A 243 -9.61 3.29 -14.89
N SER A 244 -9.87 2.40 -15.84
CA SER A 244 -10.09 0.97 -15.58
C SER A 244 -9.11 0.07 -16.32
N ALA A 245 -8.81 -1.08 -15.73
CA ALA A 245 -8.11 -2.17 -16.40
C ALA A 245 -8.66 -3.54 -15.94
N GLY A 246 -8.83 -4.44 -16.91
CA GLY A 246 -9.37 -5.79 -16.68
C GLY A 246 -10.84 -5.83 -16.25
N SER A 247 -11.40 -7.04 -16.17
CA SER A 247 -12.79 -7.29 -15.75
C SER A 247 -13.00 -8.76 -15.36
N ASP A 248 -14.16 -9.14 -14.82
CA ASP A 248 -14.50 -10.55 -14.53
C ASP A 248 -14.51 -11.43 -15.78
N ALA A 249 -14.65 -10.80 -16.95
CA ALA A 249 -14.65 -11.47 -18.24
C ALA A 249 -13.28 -11.41 -18.95
N GLU A 250 -12.34 -10.59 -18.46
CA GLU A 250 -11.08 -10.31 -19.15
C GLU A 250 -9.94 -10.09 -18.16
N GLU A 251 -8.97 -11.01 -18.20
CA GLU A 251 -7.68 -10.83 -17.53
C GLU A 251 -6.77 -9.95 -18.39
N VAL A 252 -6.04 -9.03 -17.75
CA VAL A 252 -5.04 -8.18 -18.40
C VAL A 252 -3.69 -8.28 -17.71
N ARG A 253 -2.62 -7.89 -18.40
CA ARG A 253 -1.26 -8.00 -17.85
C ARG A 253 -0.32 -6.91 -18.31
N ASP A 254 0.74 -6.70 -17.53
CA ASP A 254 1.87 -5.83 -17.85
C ASP A 254 1.41 -4.39 -18.15
N ILE A 255 0.68 -3.78 -17.21
CA ILE A 255 0.16 -2.41 -17.30
C ILE A 255 0.99 -1.48 -16.43
N ARG A 256 1.32 -0.31 -16.98
CA ARG A 256 2.03 0.75 -16.27
C ARG A 256 1.23 2.05 -16.35
N ILE A 257 1.06 2.74 -15.23
CA ILE A 257 0.52 4.11 -15.15
C ILE A 257 1.60 4.94 -14.48
N ILE A 258 2.26 5.81 -15.25
CA ILE A 258 3.47 6.51 -14.80
C ILE A 258 3.39 8.00 -15.09
N GLY A 259 4.39 8.76 -14.62
CA GLY A 259 4.68 10.13 -15.04
C GLY A 259 4.69 11.12 -13.88
N GLY A 260 5.31 12.28 -14.06
CA GLY A 260 5.40 13.32 -13.03
C GLY A 260 4.13 14.19 -12.88
N GLY A 261 3.06 13.86 -13.58
CA GLY A 261 1.84 14.65 -13.69
C GLY A 261 0.78 14.34 -12.64
N THR A 262 -0.47 14.69 -12.95
CA THR A 262 -1.60 14.58 -12.01
C THR A 262 -2.80 13.88 -12.65
N ILE A 263 -3.42 12.96 -11.91
CA ILE A 263 -4.73 12.40 -12.21
C ILE A 263 -5.71 12.93 -11.16
N ASN A 264 -6.68 13.74 -11.57
CA ASN A 264 -7.60 14.45 -10.69
C ASN A 264 -9.04 14.04 -10.95
N GLY A 265 -9.72 13.45 -9.97
CA GLY A 265 -11.07 12.90 -10.13
C GLY A 265 -12.19 13.94 -10.12
N GLN A 266 -11.90 15.18 -9.72
CA GLN A 266 -12.88 16.24 -9.48
C GLN A 266 -14.07 15.75 -8.63
N GLY A 267 -13.81 14.96 -7.59
CA GLY A 267 -14.83 14.42 -6.71
C GLY A 267 -15.54 15.47 -5.88
N TRP A 268 -14.76 16.37 -5.28
CA TRP A 268 -15.18 17.25 -4.20
C TRP A 268 -14.70 18.69 -4.38
N LYS A 269 -15.44 19.61 -3.75
CA LYS A 269 -15.03 21.01 -3.67
C LYS A 269 -13.85 21.15 -2.70
N THR A 270 -12.94 22.06 -3.03
CA THR A 270 -11.85 22.41 -2.13
C THR A 270 -12.32 23.28 -0.97
N VAL A 271 -11.80 23.04 0.22
CA VAL A 271 -12.08 23.85 1.41
C VAL A 271 -10.77 24.28 2.09
N ALA A 272 -10.81 25.40 2.80
CA ALA A 272 -9.67 25.81 3.61
C ALA A 272 -9.39 24.76 4.70
N GLN A 273 -8.12 24.57 5.07
CA GLN A 273 -7.62 23.71 6.15
C GLN A 273 -7.70 22.19 5.95
N GLN A 274 -8.71 21.65 5.26
CA GLN A 274 -8.90 20.19 5.07
C GLN A 274 -8.73 19.72 3.63
N GLN A 275 -8.25 20.62 2.75
CA GLN A 275 -8.07 20.40 1.31
C GLN A 275 -9.35 20.12 0.51
N PHE A 276 -10.08 19.03 0.77
CA PHE A 276 -11.37 18.69 0.16
C PHE A 276 -12.50 18.61 1.19
N ALA A 277 -13.72 18.92 0.76
CA ALA A 277 -14.90 18.91 1.64
C ALA A 277 -15.32 17.48 2.04
N LYS A 278 -15.32 17.17 3.34
CA LYS A 278 -15.90 15.93 3.89
C LYS A 278 -17.42 15.89 3.67
N GLY A 279 -17.85 15.12 2.67
CA GLY A 279 -19.28 14.91 2.36
C GLY A 279 -19.84 13.61 2.93
N ASN A 280 -21.17 13.52 3.04
CA ASN A 280 -21.92 12.30 3.34
C ASN A 280 -23.25 12.28 2.55
N ASP A 281 -24.09 11.26 2.74
CA ASP A 281 -25.36 11.11 2.01
C ASP A 281 -26.36 12.27 2.16
N SER A 282 -26.15 13.11 3.17
CA SER A 282 -26.96 14.27 3.50
C SER A 282 -26.32 15.60 3.04
N THR A 283 -25.00 15.66 2.86
CA THR A 283 -24.26 16.88 2.50
C THR A 283 -23.62 16.85 1.11
N VAL A 284 -23.65 15.70 0.40
CA VAL A 284 -22.98 15.51 -0.89
C VAL A 284 -23.38 16.57 -1.94
N VAL A 285 -24.63 17.03 -1.94
CA VAL A 285 -25.11 18.05 -2.88
C VAL A 285 -24.39 19.40 -2.73
N SER A 286 -24.02 19.79 -1.50
CA SER A 286 -23.33 21.06 -1.25
C SER A 286 -21.81 20.93 -1.26
N THR A 287 -21.27 19.74 -1.01
CA THR A 287 -19.83 19.47 -0.85
C THR A 287 -19.18 18.88 -2.10
N GLY A 288 -19.91 18.10 -2.89
CA GLY A 288 -19.40 17.38 -4.06
C GLY A 288 -19.34 18.19 -5.35
N LEU A 289 -18.53 17.68 -6.27
CA LEU A 289 -18.51 18.01 -7.71
C LEU A 289 -19.03 16.79 -8.47
N LEU A 290 -18.16 15.88 -8.95
CA LEU A 290 -18.59 14.61 -9.55
C LEU A 290 -19.43 13.79 -8.56
N ALA A 291 -19.06 13.76 -7.27
CA ALA A 291 -19.80 13.05 -6.24
C ALA A 291 -21.27 13.52 -6.13
N ALA A 292 -21.51 14.83 -6.25
CA ALA A 292 -22.85 15.41 -6.22
C ALA A 292 -23.64 15.08 -7.49
N ALA A 293 -22.99 15.13 -8.65
CA ALA A 293 -23.61 14.78 -9.91
C ALA A 293 -24.05 13.31 -9.95
N GLN A 294 -23.20 12.41 -9.45
CA GLN A 294 -23.47 10.97 -9.41
C GLN A 294 -24.56 10.62 -8.39
N ASP A 295 -24.53 11.19 -7.18
CA ASP A 295 -25.62 11.02 -6.21
C ASP A 295 -26.97 11.49 -6.81
N ALA A 296 -27.00 12.66 -7.45
CA ALA A 296 -28.21 13.18 -8.07
C ALA A 296 -28.73 12.27 -9.20
N TYR A 297 -27.83 11.75 -10.04
CA TYR A 297 -28.18 10.79 -11.08
C TYR A 297 -28.73 9.48 -10.48
N ALA A 298 -28.07 8.90 -9.48
CA ALA A 298 -28.52 7.67 -8.87
C ALA A 298 -29.90 7.81 -8.20
N ARG A 299 -30.19 8.93 -7.53
CA ARG A 299 -31.52 9.20 -6.95
C ARG A 299 -32.61 9.34 -8.01
N SER A 300 -32.32 10.06 -9.10
CA SER A 300 -33.33 10.45 -10.09
C SER A 300 -33.54 9.43 -11.22
N ALA A 301 -32.45 8.82 -11.70
CA ALA A 301 -32.46 7.91 -12.84
C ALA A 301 -32.48 6.43 -12.43
N LEU A 302 -31.92 6.10 -11.26
CA LEU A 302 -31.84 4.71 -10.75
C LEU A 302 -32.80 4.46 -9.57
N ASN A 303 -33.55 5.48 -9.14
CA ASN A 303 -34.43 5.45 -7.96
C ASN A 303 -33.73 4.93 -6.69
N ALA A 304 -32.44 5.23 -6.54
CA ALA A 304 -31.66 4.83 -5.37
C ALA A 304 -32.08 5.62 -4.11
N SER A 305 -32.04 4.97 -2.95
CA SER A 305 -32.14 5.67 -1.66
C SER A 305 -30.92 6.58 -1.45
N ALA A 306 -30.99 7.54 -0.52
CA ALA A 306 -29.88 8.46 -0.24
C ALA A 306 -28.54 7.72 0.01
N SER A 307 -28.55 6.72 0.90
CA SER A 307 -27.36 5.91 1.18
C SER A 307 -26.85 5.15 -0.05
N LYS A 308 -27.73 4.54 -0.86
CA LYS A 308 -27.32 3.82 -2.07
C LYS A 308 -26.81 4.76 -3.17
N ALA A 309 -27.43 5.93 -3.31
CA ALA A 309 -26.99 6.96 -4.24
C ALA A 309 -25.61 7.50 -3.87
N TYR A 310 -25.38 7.70 -2.58
CA TYR A 310 -24.08 8.11 -2.06
C TYR A 310 -22.98 7.07 -2.28
N GLN A 311 -23.33 5.78 -2.28
CA GLN A 311 -22.39 4.70 -2.62
C GLN A 311 -22.17 4.53 -4.13
N TRP A 312 -22.97 5.18 -4.98
CA TRP A 312 -22.84 5.16 -6.43
C TRP A 312 -21.85 6.23 -6.91
N ARG A 313 -20.63 6.24 -6.37
CA ARG A 313 -19.57 7.20 -6.73
C ARG A 313 -18.43 6.49 -7.45
N SER A 314 -17.78 7.17 -8.38
CA SER A 314 -16.63 6.60 -9.11
C SER A 314 -15.34 6.67 -8.29
N SER A 315 -14.62 5.55 -8.25
CA SER A 315 -13.20 5.56 -7.89
C SER A 315 -12.36 6.28 -8.96
N LEU A 316 -11.16 6.75 -8.59
CA LEU A 316 -10.26 7.37 -9.57
C LEU A 316 -9.66 6.32 -10.51
N ILE A 317 -9.11 5.24 -9.96
CA ILE A 317 -8.56 4.12 -10.71
C ILE A 317 -9.12 2.82 -10.14
N SER A 318 -9.54 1.89 -11.01
CA SER A 318 -9.90 0.54 -10.60
C SER A 318 -9.31 -0.50 -11.54
N VAL A 319 -8.53 -1.42 -10.99
CA VAL A 319 -7.89 -2.51 -11.71
C VAL A 319 -8.40 -3.82 -11.14
N ARG A 320 -8.68 -4.78 -12.03
CA ARG A 320 -9.16 -6.10 -11.64
C ARG A 320 -8.59 -7.19 -12.53
N HIS A 321 -8.42 -8.41 -12.00
CA HIS A 321 -7.96 -9.59 -12.76
C HIS A 321 -6.71 -9.25 -13.57
N THR A 322 -5.70 -8.71 -12.89
CA THR A 322 -4.51 -8.16 -13.54
C THR A 322 -3.24 -8.81 -13.00
N THR A 323 -2.33 -9.19 -13.90
CA THR A 323 -0.98 -9.65 -13.53
C THR A 323 0.07 -8.64 -13.99
N GLY A 324 0.83 -8.05 -13.07
CA GLY A 324 1.85 -7.06 -13.41
C GLY A 324 1.26 -5.66 -13.61
N LEU A 325 0.94 -4.99 -12.50
CA LEU A 325 0.56 -3.58 -12.47
C LEU A 325 1.69 -2.74 -11.84
N TYR A 326 2.09 -1.67 -12.50
CA TYR A 326 2.97 -0.65 -11.94
C TYR A 326 2.30 0.72 -11.98
N VAL A 327 2.18 1.39 -10.83
CA VAL A 327 1.75 2.79 -10.75
C VAL A 327 2.86 3.58 -10.07
N GLY A 328 3.42 4.59 -10.73
CA GLY A 328 4.55 5.29 -10.14
C GLY A 328 5.14 6.42 -10.97
N GLY A 329 6.42 6.69 -10.78
CA GLY A 329 7.14 7.71 -11.55
C GLY A 329 6.85 9.16 -11.12
N GLY A 330 6.40 9.38 -9.88
CA GLY A 330 6.11 10.71 -9.34
C GLY A 330 4.65 11.16 -9.47
N LEU A 331 3.73 10.25 -9.85
CA LEU A 331 2.33 10.60 -10.10
C LEU A 331 1.63 11.16 -8.86
N SER A 332 0.85 12.21 -9.08
CA SER A 332 -0.11 12.72 -8.10
C SER A 332 -1.52 12.19 -8.39
N LEU A 333 -2.13 11.50 -7.44
CA LEU A 333 -3.50 10.97 -7.53
C LEU A 333 -4.39 11.76 -6.56
N VAL A 334 -5.31 12.58 -7.10
CA VAL A 334 -5.98 13.60 -6.29
C VAL A 334 -7.49 13.65 -6.46
N ASN A 335 -8.18 14.06 -5.39
CA ASN A 335 -9.61 14.41 -5.38
C ASN A 335 -10.53 13.33 -6.01
N PRO A 336 -10.48 12.08 -5.53
CA PRO A 336 -11.36 11.03 -6.04
C PRO A 336 -12.82 11.34 -5.67
N SER A 337 -13.79 10.84 -6.44
CA SER A 337 -15.18 10.87 -5.99
C SER A 337 -15.47 9.81 -4.92
N MET A 338 -14.70 8.72 -4.88
CA MET A 338 -14.75 7.63 -3.89
C MET A 338 -13.30 7.22 -3.57
N HIS A 339 -12.94 5.94 -3.72
CA HIS A 339 -11.58 5.44 -3.54
C HIS A 339 -10.61 6.04 -4.58
N VAL A 340 -9.34 6.22 -4.20
CA VAL A 340 -8.30 6.63 -5.16
C VAL A 340 -7.93 5.45 -6.06
N LEU A 341 -7.36 4.37 -5.54
CA LEU A 341 -6.98 3.21 -6.35
C LEU A 341 -7.54 1.92 -5.75
N THR A 342 -8.34 1.18 -6.52
CA THR A 342 -8.76 -0.18 -6.13
C THR A 342 -8.10 -1.21 -7.02
N VAL A 343 -7.58 -2.28 -6.42
CA VAL A 343 -6.89 -3.38 -7.09
C VAL A 343 -7.48 -4.69 -6.58
N ASN A 344 -8.19 -5.39 -7.46
CA ASN A 344 -8.98 -6.56 -7.10
C ASN A 344 -8.49 -7.79 -7.87
N ASP A 345 -8.45 -8.95 -7.24
CA ASP A 345 -8.12 -10.23 -7.89
C ASP A 345 -6.84 -10.21 -8.73
N SER A 346 -5.81 -9.54 -8.25
CA SER A 346 -4.62 -9.20 -9.05
C SER A 346 -3.33 -9.74 -8.42
N HIS A 347 -2.30 -9.88 -9.25
CA HIS A 347 -1.01 -10.44 -8.87
C HIS A 347 0.14 -9.54 -9.33
N THR A 348 1.19 -9.42 -8.51
CA THR A 348 2.39 -8.62 -8.84
C THR A 348 2.03 -7.16 -9.13
N VAL A 349 1.83 -6.40 -8.06
CA VAL A 349 1.41 -5.00 -8.11
C VAL A 349 2.42 -4.15 -7.36
N THR A 350 2.86 -3.05 -7.97
CA THR A 350 3.81 -2.12 -7.37
C THR A 350 3.31 -0.70 -7.47
N LEU A 351 3.37 0.00 -6.34
CA LEU A 351 3.06 1.42 -6.20
C LEU A 351 4.30 2.13 -5.66
N ASP A 352 4.88 3.03 -6.44
CA ASP A 352 6.24 3.55 -6.24
C ASP A 352 6.32 5.05 -6.52
N GLY A 353 6.67 5.85 -5.52
CA GLY A 353 6.89 7.28 -5.74
C GLY A 353 5.59 8.07 -5.96
N LEU A 354 4.48 7.69 -5.32
CA LEU A 354 3.18 8.35 -5.50
C LEU A 354 2.98 9.49 -4.50
N THR A 355 2.22 10.50 -4.92
CA THR A 355 1.55 11.44 -4.00
C THR A 355 0.06 11.20 -4.06
N VAL A 356 -0.52 10.66 -2.99
CA VAL A 356 -1.94 10.34 -2.89
C VAL A 356 -2.62 11.35 -1.97
N ASP A 357 -3.61 12.06 -2.51
CA ASP A 357 -4.19 13.23 -1.85
C ASP A 357 -5.71 13.23 -2.00
N SER A 358 -6.37 12.78 -0.94
CA SER A 358 -7.82 12.64 -0.85
C SER A 358 -8.37 13.12 0.48
N TYR A 359 -7.58 13.76 1.34
CA TYR A 359 -8.05 14.28 2.62
C TYR A 359 -9.02 15.48 2.43
N ASP A 360 -10.14 15.57 3.14
CA ASP A 360 -10.81 14.61 4.04
C ASP A 360 -12.06 14.03 3.35
N THR A 361 -11.91 13.50 2.13
CA THR A 361 -13.02 12.95 1.36
C THR A 361 -13.49 11.63 1.95
N ASN A 362 -14.78 11.47 2.19
CA ASN A 362 -15.33 10.25 2.79
C ASN A 362 -15.26 9.05 1.81
N ASN A 363 -14.74 7.92 2.27
CA ASN A 363 -14.32 6.77 1.44
C ASN A 363 -13.21 7.13 0.44
N GLY A 364 -12.41 8.14 0.77
CA GLY A 364 -11.25 8.57 0.01
C GLY A 364 -10.02 7.73 0.36
N ASP A 365 -10.17 6.42 0.39
CA ASP A 365 -9.08 5.49 0.67
C ASP A 365 -7.97 5.67 -0.38
N GLY A 366 -6.71 5.55 0.06
CA GLY A 366 -5.57 5.70 -0.84
C GLY A 366 -5.48 4.52 -1.80
N ILE A 367 -5.27 3.33 -1.26
CA ILE A 367 -5.19 2.10 -2.05
C ILE A 367 -5.97 1.00 -1.35
N ASP A 368 -6.91 0.40 -2.06
CA ASP A 368 -7.65 -0.78 -1.62
C ASP A 368 -7.18 -2.00 -2.40
N PHE A 369 -6.51 -2.94 -1.71
CA PHE A 369 -6.18 -4.24 -2.26
C PHE A 369 -7.20 -5.27 -1.81
N ALA A 370 -7.97 -5.79 -2.76
CA ALA A 370 -8.91 -6.87 -2.51
C ALA A 370 -8.42 -8.17 -3.16
N ASN A 371 -8.35 -9.24 -2.38
CA ASN A 371 -8.11 -10.61 -2.89
C ASN A 371 -6.91 -10.68 -3.85
N SER A 372 -5.80 -10.03 -3.52
CA SER A 372 -4.65 -9.83 -4.41
C SER A 372 -3.33 -10.25 -3.75
N GLN A 373 -2.33 -10.62 -4.54
CA GLN A 373 -1.06 -11.18 -4.02
C GLN A 373 0.19 -10.56 -4.67
N GLY A 374 1.27 -10.44 -3.91
CA GLY A 374 2.53 -9.85 -4.38
C GLY A 374 2.38 -8.35 -4.57
N LEU A 375 2.24 -7.63 -3.46
CA LEU A 375 1.85 -6.21 -3.39
C LEU A 375 2.98 -5.40 -2.75
N ASP A 376 3.62 -4.53 -3.53
CA ASP A 376 4.68 -3.64 -3.06
C ASP A 376 4.18 -2.18 -3.03
N VAL A 377 4.34 -1.50 -1.89
CA VAL A 377 4.03 -0.07 -1.73
C VAL A 377 5.24 0.63 -1.11
N LEU A 378 5.87 1.51 -1.89
CA LEU A 378 7.08 2.19 -1.46
C LEU A 378 7.15 3.66 -1.91
N ASP A 379 8.02 4.41 -1.25
CA ASP A 379 8.40 5.79 -1.62
C ASP A 379 7.21 6.74 -1.82
N SER A 380 6.09 6.49 -1.15
CA SER A 380 4.84 7.21 -1.42
C SER A 380 4.43 8.10 -0.25
N ILE A 381 3.73 9.19 -0.57
CA ILE A 381 3.05 10.07 0.38
C ILE A 381 1.56 9.76 0.35
N PHE A 382 0.97 9.59 1.52
CA PHE A 382 -0.47 9.42 1.69
C PHE A 382 -1.03 10.53 2.58
N ASP A 383 -1.97 11.31 2.04
CA ASP A 383 -2.79 12.25 2.79
C ASP A 383 -4.27 11.97 2.44
N THR A 384 -4.87 11.02 3.18
CA THR A 384 -6.09 10.34 2.75
C THR A 384 -7.32 10.66 3.60
N GLY A 385 -8.49 10.68 2.99
CA GLY A 385 -9.76 10.89 3.71
C GLY A 385 -10.33 9.64 4.39
N ASP A 386 -9.74 8.47 4.13
CA ASP A 386 -10.03 7.19 4.80
C ASP A 386 -8.70 6.42 5.00
N ASP A 387 -8.70 5.09 4.96
CA ASP A 387 -7.47 4.28 5.10
C ASP A 387 -6.47 4.57 3.96
N SER A 388 -5.17 4.65 4.28
CA SER A 388 -4.14 4.93 3.27
C SER A 388 -3.80 3.70 2.42
N VAL A 389 -3.56 2.57 3.08
CA VAL A 389 -3.42 1.25 2.45
C VAL A 389 -4.37 0.28 3.15
N ASP A 390 -5.42 -0.15 2.46
CA ASP A 390 -6.40 -1.13 2.93
C ASP A 390 -6.19 -2.49 2.27
N LEU A 391 -6.20 -3.55 3.09
CA LEU A 391 -6.18 -4.94 2.64
C LEU A 391 -7.52 -5.60 2.98
N ASN A 392 -8.22 -6.11 1.97
CA ASN A 392 -9.54 -6.71 2.12
C ASN A 392 -9.60 -8.11 1.47
N ALA A 393 -10.18 -9.08 2.16
CA ALA A 393 -10.24 -10.48 1.72
C ALA A 393 -11.67 -11.01 1.75
N GLY A 394 -12.65 -10.17 1.44
CA GLY A 394 -14.06 -10.55 1.34
C GLY A 394 -14.75 -10.75 2.68
N TYR A 395 -16.06 -11.02 2.63
CA TYR A 395 -16.95 -11.03 3.80
C TYR A 395 -17.82 -12.30 3.88
N GLY A 396 -17.78 -12.97 5.04
CA GLY A 396 -18.64 -14.11 5.35
C GLY A 396 -18.40 -15.32 4.45
N THR A 397 -19.39 -16.19 4.30
CA THR A 397 -19.23 -17.48 3.60
C THR A 397 -18.92 -17.36 2.11
N GLU A 398 -19.29 -16.25 1.47
CA GLU A 398 -18.93 -16.03 0.07
C GLU A 398 -17.48 -15.57 -0.07
N GLY A 399 -17.02 -14.66 0.81
CA GLY A 399 -15.63 -14.24 0.86
C GLY A 399 -14.67 -15.39 1.16
N GLU A 400 -15.08 -16.39 1.96
CA GLU A 400 -14.29 -17.61 2.21
C GLU A 400 -13.95 -18.41 0.93
N LYS A 401 -14.64 -18.15 -0.19
CA LYS A 401 -14.40 -18.82 -1.49
C LYS A 401 -13.45 -18.03 -2.39
N GLU A 402 -13.17 -16.79 -2.03
CA GLU A 402 -12.26 -15.92 -2.77
C GLU A 402 -10.81 -16.27 -2.42
N GLN A 403 -9.86 -15.70 -3.16
CA GLN A 403 -8.44 -15.85 -2.85
C GLN A 403 -8.04 -14.90 -1.70
N PRO A 404 -7.03 -15.27 -0.90
CA PRO A 404 -6.53 -14.43 0.19
C PRO A 404 -5.78 -13.21 -0.34
N VAL A 405 -5.58 -12.23 0.54
CA VAL A 405 -4.55 -11.20 0.36
C VAL A 405 -3.26 -11.67 1.01
N SER A 406 -2.16 -11.73 0.25
CA SER A 406 -0.85 -12.11 0.83
C SER A 406 0.36 -11.67 0.03
N ASP A 407 1.55 -11.81 0.62
CA ASP A 407 2.84 -11.38 0.05
C ASP A 407 2.83 -9.85 -0.18
N VAL A 408 2.81 -9.10 0.94
CA VAL A 408 2.67 -7.64 0.94
C VAL A 408 3.87 -6.99 1.60
N TRP A 409 4.47 -6.01 0.94
CA TRP A 409 5.59 -5.23 1.45
C TRP A 409 5.32 -3.72 1.35
N VAL A 410 5.22 -3.06 2.51
CA VAL A 410 4.94 -1.62 2.63
C VAL A 410 6.10 -0.93 3.33
N PHE A 411 6.90 -0.15 2.61
CA PHE A 411 8.13 0.40 3.19
C PHE A 411 8.58 1.76 2.65
N ASP A 412 9.33 2.50 3.47
CA ASP A 412 9.85 3.83 3.14
C ASP A 412 8.76 4.83 2.69
N ASN A 413 7.54 4.73 3.24
CA ASN A 413 6.43 5.64 2.95
C ASN A 413 6.26 6.71 4.04
N TYR A 414 5.64 7.83 3.65
CA TYR A 414 5.20 8.89 4.56
C TYR A 414 3.67 8.98 4.58
N PHE A 415 3.09 8.53 5.69
CA PHE A 415 1.66 8.62 5.95
C PHE A 415 1.34 9.86 6.77
N ARG A 416 0.41 10.69 6.29
CA ARG A 416 -0.04 11.90 6.97
C ARG A 416 -1.41 11.68 7.60
N HIS A 417 -2.46 12.39 7.16
CA HIS A 417 -3.81 12.18 7.66
C HIS A 417 -4.42 10.91 7.04
N GLY A 418 -5.41 10.36 7.72
CA GLY A 418 -6.12 9.16 7.28
C GLY A 418 -6.54 8.25 8.44
N HIS A 419 -7.44 7.30 8.16
CA HIS A 419 -8.00 6.41 9.18
C HIS A 419 -7.06 5.29 9.65
N ALA A 420 -6.07 4.93 8.82
CA ALA A 420 -4.95 4.08 9.15
C ALA A 420 -3.86 4.18 8.08
N ALA A 421 -2.59 4.17 8.47
CA ALA A 421 -1.50 3.96 7.52
C ALA A 421 -1.61 2.58 6.84
N LEU A 422 -1.84 1.53 7.64
CA LEU A 422 -2.13 0.17 7.17
C LEU A 422 -3.37 -0.40 7.86
N ALA A 423 -4.45 -0.58 7.08
CA ALA A 423 -5.67 -1.25 7.50
C ALA A 423 -5.70 -2.70 6.98
N LEU A 424 -6.01 -3.63 7.88
CA LEU A 424 -6.21 -5.05 7.58
C LEU A 424 -7.68 -5.39 7.90
N GLY A 425 -8.49 -5.47 6.85
CA GLY A 425 -9.95 -5.66 6.89
C GLY A 425 -10.71 -4.36 6.68
N SER A 426 -12.04 -4.34 6.66
CA SER A 426 -12.84 -5.20 7.53
C SER A 426 -13.20 -6.57 6.99
N GLY A 427 -13.10 -6.79 5.68
CA GLY A 427 -13.32 -8.11 5.09
C GLY A 427 -12.08 -8.98 5.29
N THR A 428 -12.23 -10.08 6.01
CA THR A 428 -11.13 -10.98 6.39
C THR A 428 -11.38 -12.43 5.99
N ALA A 429 -12.44 -12.69 5.23
CA ALA A 429 -13.02 -14.03 5.08
C ALA A 429 -12.08 -15.04 4.40
N ALA A 430 -11.43 -14.68 3.29
CA ALA A 430 -10.43 -15.51 2.63
C ALA A 430 -9.07 -15.51 3.35
N GLY A 431 -8.88 -14.59 4.30
CA GLY A 431 -7.65 -14.41 5.06
C GLY A 431 -6.73 -13.32 4.49
N ILE A 432 -6.05 -12.62 5.40
CA ILE A 432 -5.00 -11.66 5.10
C ILE A 432 -3.73 -12.14 5.81
N SER A 433 -2.65 -12.35 5.06
CA SER A 433 -1.42 -12.87 5.66
C SER A 433 -0.14 -12.46 4.96
N GLN A 434 1.00 -12.75 5.57
CA GLN A 434 2.32 -12.48 5.00
C GLN A 434 2.51 -11.00 4.64
N VAL A 435 2.31 -10.12 5.63
CA VAL A 435 2.43 -8.67 5.47
C VAL A 435 3.64 -8.16 6.23
N LEU A 436 4.54 -7.48 5.54
CA LEU A 436 5.68 -6.78 6.11
C LEU A 436 5.52 -5.27 5.88
N ALA A 437 5.29 -4.52 6.95
CA ALA A 437 5.32 -3.06 6.96
C ALA A 437 6.53 -2.58 7.75
N GLU A 438 7.45 -1.85 7.13
CA GLU A 438 8.68 -1.41 7.79
C GLU A 438 9.22 -0.07 7.30
N ASP A 439 10.01 0.61 8.13
CA ASP A 439 10.72 1.83 7.72
C ASP A 439 9.78 2.99 7.31
N ASN A 440 8.56 2.99 7.82
CA ASN A 440 7.56 4.01 7.50
C ASN A 440 7.52 5.11 8.57
N VAL A 441 7.09 6.30 8.16
CA VAL A 441 6.68 7.38 9.08
C VAL A 441 5.18 7.56 8.98
N VAL A 442 4.50 7.59 10.14
CA VAL A 442 3.09 7.92 10.26
C VAL A 442 2.98 9.18 11.13
N ASN A 443 2.51 10.28 10.56
CA ASN A 443 2.50 11.58 11.23
C ASN A 443 1.16 12.30 11.02
N GLY A 444 0.28 12.24 12.02
CA GLY A 444 -1.05 12.87 11.97
C GLY A 444 -2.21 11.93 11.62
N SER A 445 -1.96 10.64 11.41
CA SER A 445 -3.02 9.65 11.11
C SER A 445 -3.75 9.19 12.37
N ALA A 446 -4.92 8.58 12.23
CA ALA A 446 -5.65 7.95 13.32
C ALA A 446 -5.00 6.66 13.84
N SER A 447 -4.30 5.91 12.97
CA SER A 447 -3.68 4.63 13.32
C SER A 447 -2.46 4.32 12.47
N GLY A 448 -1.48 3.61 13.03
CA GLY A 448 -0.40 3.00 12.25
C GLY A 448 -0.82 1.66 11.66
N LEU A 449 -1.13 0.69 12.54
CA LEU A 449 -1.63 -0.63 12.16
C LEU A 449 -3.04 -0.82 12.71
N ARG A 450 -4.01 -1.07 11.82
CA ARG A 450 -5.41 -1.26 12.19
C ARG A 450 -5.96 -2.59 11.67
N VAL A 451 -6.09 -3.57 12.55
CA VAL A 451 -6.71 -4.87 12.27
C VAL A 451 -8.17 -4.84 12.72
N LYS A 452 -9.09 -4.96 11.77
CA LYS A 452 -10.53 -4.82 12.03
C LYS A 452 -11.31 -5.93 11.34
N SER A 453 -12.22 -6.57 12.08
CA SER A 453 -13.22 -7.46 11.51
C SER A 453 -14.45 -7.54 12.42
N SER A 454 -15.49 -8.21 11.94
CA SER A 454 -16.73 -8.46 12.67
C SER A 454 -16.94 -9.96 12.89
N ALA A 455 -17.70 -10.32 13.92
CA ALA A 455 -17.91 -11.71 14.32
C ALA A 455 -18.47 -12.63 13.21
N GLY A 456 -19.12 -12.08 12.19
CA GLY A 456 -19.70 -12.84 11.08
C GLY A 456 -18.82 -12.95 9.84
N ASN A 457 -17.63 -12.34 9.81
CA ASN A 457 -16.82 -12.29 8.59
C ASN A 457 -16.02 -13.56 8.31
N GLY A 458 -15.65 -14.34 9.33
CA GLY A 458 -14.80 -15.51 9.15
C GLY A 458 -13.36 -15.17 8.75
N GLY A 459 -12.61 -16.22 8.44
CA GLY A 459 -11.19 -16.12 8.09
C GLY A 459 -10.36 -15.50 9.21
N GLY A 460 -9.58 -14.47 8.88
CA GLY A 460 -8.70 -13.85 9.86
C GLY A 460 -7.52 -13.08 9.29
N VAL A 461 -6.61 -12.72 10.20
CA VAL A 461 -5.39 -11.99 9.89
C VAL A 461 -4.22 -12.65 10.63
N HIS A 462 -3.17 -13.05 9.90
CA HIS A 462 -2.00 -13.68 10.52
C HIS A 462 -0.68 -13.47 9.76
N ASP A 463 0.45 -13.77 10.39
CA ASP A 463 1.79 -13.58 9.83
C ASP A 463 2.04 -12.12 9.40
N ILE A 464 1.84 -11.21 10.35
CA ILE A 464 2.00 -9.76 10.15
C ILE A 464 3.23 -9.28 10.90
N ILE A 465 4.09 -8.52 10.23
CA ILE A 465 5.22 -7.81 10.83
C ILE A 465 5.06 -6.32 10.55
N PHE A 466 4.87 -5.54 11.60
CA PHE A 466 4.96 -4.08 11.55
C PHE A 466 6.18 -3.65 12.35
N ARG A 467 7.19 -3.06 11.71
CA ARG A 467 8.43 -2.75 12.42
C ARG A 467 9.11 -1.46 12.02
N ASN A 468 10.09 -1.05 12.81
CA ASN A 468 11.09 -0.05 12.42
C ASN A 468 10.46 1.26 11.93
N SER A 469 9.37 1.69 12.56
CA SER A 469 8.56 2.81 12.09
C SER A 469 8.39 3.86 13.17
N ALA A 470 8.29 5.12 12.77
CA ALA A 470 8.00 6.23 13.66
C ALA A 470 6.54 6.66 13.51
N LEU A 471 5.83 6.70 14.64
CA LEU A 471 4.45 7.17 14.71
C LEU A 471 4.43 8.43 15.57
N SER A 472 3.89 9.52 15.03
CA SER A 472 3.79 10.81 15.71
C SER A 472 2.39 11.40 15.50
N ASP A 473 1.92 12.12 16.51
CA ASP A 473 0.67 12.89 16.46
C ASP A 473 -0.54 12.04 16.06
N ILE A 474 -0.63 10.83 16.64
CA ILE A 474 -1.69 9.86 16.36
C ILE A 474 -2.98 10.31 17.08
N THR A 475 -3.64 11.30 16.48
CA THR A 475 -4.66 12.10 17.15
C THR A 475 -5.98 12.23 16.39
N GLU A 476 -5.99 11.90 15.09
CA GLU A 476 -7.21 11.84 14.29
C GLU A 476 -8.14 10.71 14.72
N GLU A 477 -9.44 10.89 14.47
CA GLU A 477 -10.49 9.92 14.79
C GLU A 477 -10.37 9.35 16.23
N GLN A 478 -9.96 8.07 16.38
CA GLN A 478 -9.78 7.42 17.67
C GLN A 478 -8.37 7.60 18.26
N GLY A 479 -7.37 7.95 17.44
CA GLY A 479 -5.99 8.19 17.85
C GLY A 479 -5.31 6.98 18.50
N GLU A 480 -5.45 5.81 17.87
CA GLU A 480 -4.97 4.53 18.37
C GLU A 480 -3.87 3.99 17.42
N PRO A 481 -2.59 4.03 17.79
CA PRO A 481 -1.50 3.67 16.88
C PRO A 481 -1.52 2.19 16.47
N PHE A 482 -1.98 1.30 17.36
CA PHE A 482 -2.08 -0.13 17.11
C PHE A 482 -3.45 -0.64 17.56
N VAL A 483 -4.26 -1.11 16.61
CA VAL A 483 -5.63 -1.58 16.84
C VAL A 483 -5.79 -3.02 16.39
N VAL A 484 -6.40 -3.86 17.24
CA VAL A 484 -6.90 -5.18 16.85
C VAL A 484 -8.30 -5.37 17.42
N THR A 485 -9.31 -5.42 16.57
CA THR A 485 -10.71 -5.54 17.00
C THR A 485 -11.52 -6.53 16.18
N GLY A 486 -12.16 -7.48 16.88
CA GLY A 486 -13.17 -8.38 16.29
C GLY A 486 -14.60 -7.85 16.43
N ARG A 487 -14.76 -6.63 16.98
CA ARG A 487 -16.06 -6.00 17.25
C ARG A 487 -16.33 -4.81 16.31
N TYR A 488 -15.73 -4.80 15.14
CA TYR A 488 -15.99 -3.75 14.17
C TYR A 488 -17.46 -3.78 13.75
N PRO A 489 -18.15 -2.62 13.65
CA PRO A 489 -19.52 -2.59 13.18
C PRO A 489 -19.62 -3.23 11.80
N GLN A 490 -20.60 -4.11 11.62
CA GLN A 490 -20.86 -4.72 10.32
C GLN A 490 -21.46 -3.65 9.39
N SER A 491 -20.62 -2.93 8.65
CA SER A 491 -21.03 -1.94 7.65
C SER A 491 -21.18 -2.64 6.30
N GLN A 492 -22.40 -2.63 5.77
CA GLN A 492 -22.87 -3.16 4.49
C GLN A 492 -23.47 -4.59 4.48
N ALA A 493 -24.78 -4.55 4.25
CA ALA A 493 -25.66 -5.48 3.53
C ALA A 493 -25.67 -6.97 3.93
N ALA A 494 -26.84 -7.38 4.41
CA ALA A 494 -27.31 -8.76 4.61
C ALA A 494 -27.31 -9.64 3.33
N SER A 495 -26.32 -9.56 2.45
CA SER A 495 -26.26 -10.32 1.20
C SER A 495 -25.39 -11.58 1.28
N THR A 496 -24.47 -11.68 2.23
CA THR A 496 -23.69 -12.91 2.46
C THR A 496 -24.06 -13.52 3.80
N ALA A 497 -24.11 -14.85 3.86
CA ALA A 497 -24.34 -15.52 5.13
C ALA A 497 -23.10 -15.32 6.01
N ASN A 498 -23.34 -15.16 7.32
CA ASN A 498 -22.23 -15.11 8.27
C ASN A 498 -21.43 -16.41 8.17
N ALA A 499 -20.10 -16.28 8.22
CA ALA A 499 -19.20 -17.40 8.40
C ALA A 499 -19.57 -18.20 9.67
N THR A 500 -19.22 -19.47 9.69
CA THR A 500 -19.49 -20.34 10.85
C THR A 500 -18.63 -19.95 12.04
N ASP A 501 -17.35 -19.68 11.77
CA ASP A 501 -16.37 -19.29 12.77
C ASP A 501 -16.12 -17.77 12.72
N GLY A 502 -15.76 -17.20 13.87
CA GLY A 502 -15.35 -15.79 13.95
C GLY A 502 -13.95 -15.56 13.36
N PRO A 503 -13.60 -14.32 13.02
CA PRO A 503 -12.28 -14.00 12.49
C PRO A 503 -11.19 -14.30 13.54
N LEU A 504 -10.14 -15.02 13.13
CA LEU A 504 -9.00 -15.34 13.97
C LEU A 504 -7.86 -14.36 13.73
N PHE A 505 -7.36 -13.74 14.79
CA PHE A 505 -6.18 -12.86 14.71
C PHE A 505 -5.01 -13.51 15.46
N HIS A 506 -3.93 -13.84 14.75
CA HIS A 506 -2.75 -14.43 15.39
C HIS A 506 -1.45 -14.19 14.65
N ASP A 507 -0.31 -14.38 15.33
CA ASP A 507 1.02 -14.22 14.71
C ASP A 507 1.24 -12.83 14.12
N ILE A 508 0.90 -11.81 14.92
CA ILE A 508 1.09 -10.39 14.61
C ILE A 508 2.24 -9.89 15.47
N SER A 509 3.27 -9.31 14.86
CA SER A 509 4.44 -8.78 15.56
C SER A 509 4.60 -7.29 15.27
N VAL A 510 4.67 -6.49 16.33
CA VAL A 510 4.98 -5.06 16.27
C VAL A 510 6.32 -4.83 16.94
N SER A 511 7.31 -4.26 16.24
CA SER A 511 8.65 -4.14 16.82
C SER A 511 9.48 -2.92 16.40
N GLY A 512 10.29 -2.38 17.30
CA GLY A 512 11.22 -1.30 16.95
C GLY A 512 10.52 -0.04 16.50
N CYS A 513 9.43 0.35 17.17
CA CYS A 513 8.69 1.57 16.84
C CYS A 513 8.77 2.60 17.98
N THR A 514 8.81 3.86 17.60
CA THR A 514 8.60 5.00 18.51
C THR A 514 7.23 5.58 18.27
N ILE A 515 6.53 5.89 19.35
CA ILE A 515 5.19 6.44 19.32
C ILE A 515 5.21 7.69 20.19
N ASP A 516 4.97 8.85 19.60
CA ASP A 516 4.86 10.11 20.34
C ASP A 516 3.49 10.74 20.14
N THR A 517 2.82 11.04 21.25
CA THR A 517 1.47 11.63 21.31
C THR A 517 0.37 10.74 20.74
N THR A 518 -0.56 10.33 21.60
CA THR A 518 -1.80 9.65 21.18
C THR A 518 -3.02 10.28 21.83
N SER A 519 -4.13 10.44 21.08
CA SER A 519 -5.40 10.90 21.66
C SER A 519 -6.19 9.74 22.28
N GLY A 520 -6.03 8.51 21.77
CA GLY A 520 -6.57 7.26 22.28
C GLY A 520 -5.50 6.31 22.87
N PRO A 521 -5.90 5.08 23.28
CA PRO A 521 -5.01 4.09 23.87
C PRO A 521 -3.75 3.79 23.03
N GLY A 522 -2.57 3.75 23.67
CA GLY A 522 -1.32 3.42 22.98
C GLY A 522 -1.27 2.00 22.40
N ILE A 523 -2.08 1.08 22.91
CA ILE A 523 -2.38 -0.22 22.30
C ILE A 523 -3.86 -0.49 22.56
N ALA A 524 -4.65 -0.73 21.52
CA ALA A 524 -6.08 -1.00 21.61
C ALA A 524 -6.39 -2.40 21.07
N ILE A 525 -6.76 -3.33 21.96
CA ILE A 525 -7.11 -4.71 21.57
C ILE A 525 -8.47 -5.06 22.18
N THR A 526 -9.41 -5.47 21.33
CA THR A 526 -10.73 -5.95 21.74
C THR A 526 -11.08 -7.26 21.04
N GLY A 527 -10.90 -8.36 21.77
CA GLY A 527 -11.19 -9.71 21.29
C GLY A 527 -12.67 -10.09 21.26
N LEU A 528 -12.95 -11.14 20.50
CA LEU A 528 -14.18 -11.92 20.59
C LEU A 528 -13.96 -13.11 21.51
N ALA A 529 -14.90 -13.39 22.43
CA ALA A 529 -14.78 -14.54 23.32
C ALA A 529 -14.75 -15.88 22.56
N SER A 530 -15.40 -15.96 21.40
CA SER A 530 -15.41 -17.13 20.52
C SER A 530 -14.16 -17.28 19.66
N ALA A 531 -13.38 -16.21 19.49
CA ALA A 531 -12.20 -16.14 18.63
C ALA A 531 -11.20 -15.15 19.26
N PRO A 532 -10.61 -15.50 20.42
CA PRO A 532 -9.73 -14.57 21.13
C PRO A 532 -8.45 -14.33 20.33
N PRO A 533 -8.01 -13.07 20.16
CA PRO A 533 -6.71 -12.77 19.55
C PRO A 533 -5.58 -13.43 20.33
N THR A 534 -4.60 -13.99 19.63
CA THR A 534 -3.49 -14.71 20.28
C THR A 534 -2.16 -14.55 19.58
N ARG A 535 -1.02 -14.68 20.28
CA ARG A 535 0.32 -14.50 19.70
C ARG A 535 0.47 -13.14 19.00
N ILE A 536 -0.02 -12.08 19.64
CA ILE A 536 0.19 -10.70 19.22
C ILE A 536 1.33 -10.13 20.06
N ASN A 537 2.51 -9.99 19.47
CA ASN A 537 3.74 -9.70 20.19
C ASN A 537 4.21 -8.28 19.94
N PHE A 538 4.52 -7.56 21.01
CA PHE A 538 5.06 -6.20 20.96
C PHE A 538 6.48 -6.20 21.52
N SER A 539 7.45 -5.66 20.78
CA SER A 539 8.83 -5.62 21.27
C SER A 539 9.60 -4.35 20.92
N SER A 540 10.49 -3.90 21.81
CA SER A 540 11.31 -2.70 21.59
C SER A 540 10.47 -1.48 21.19
N LEU A 541 9.42 -1.19 21.96
CA LEU A 541 8.52 -0.07 21.70
C LEU A 541 8.76 1.03 22.73
N ARG A 542 8.73 2.27 22.26
CA ARG A 542 8.84 3.45 23.12
C ARG A 542 7.64 4.37 22.89
N PHE A 543 6.81 4.50 23.91
CA PHE A 543 5.70 5.43 23.96
C PHE A 543 6.08 6.68 24.75
N THR A 544 5.84 7.86 24.18
CA THR A 544 5.93 9.15 24.86
C THR A 544 4.61 9.90 24.67
N HIS A 545 4.12 10.55 25.72
CA HIS A 545 2.85 11.29 25.69
C HIS A 545 1.64 10.45 25.22
N ALA A 546 1.71 9.12 25.38
CA ALA A 546 0.66 8.20 24.96
C ALA A 546 -0.35 7.95 26.09
N LYS A 547 -1.58 7.61 25.74
CA LYS A 547 -2.55 7.08 26.71
C LYS A 547 -2.20 5.63 27.10
N PRO A 548 -2.66 5.16 28.28
CA PRO A 548 -2.52 3.76 28.67
C PRO A 548 -3.04 2.79 27.59
N ALA A 549 -2.44 1.61 27.51
CA ALA A 549 -2.97 0.51 26.72
C ALA A 549 -4.34 0.07 27.26
N GLN A 550 -5.23 -0.31 26.35
CA GLN A 550 -6.53 -0.92 26.63
C GLN A 550 -6.62 -2.26 25.91
N ILE A 551 -6.53 -3.34 26.67
CA ILE A 551 -6.45 -4.70 26.13
C ILE A 551 -7.54 -5.54 26.80
N SER A 552 -8.33 -6.20 25.96
CA SER A 552 -9.39 -7.09 26.40
C SER A 552 -9.43 -8.38 25.57
N GLY A 553 -9.36 -9.52 26.26
CA GLY A 553 -9.52 -10.85 25.67
C GLY A 553 -8.28 -11.37 24.90
N LEU A 554 -7.09 -10.85 25.16
CA LEU A 554 -5.84 -11.26 24.52
C LEU A 554 -5.25 -12.53 25.17
N GLN A 555 -4.73 -13.44 24.34
CA GLN A 555 -4.16 -14.71 24.81
C GLN A 555 -2.74 -14.98 24.32
N ASN A 556 -1.92 -15.64 25.12
CA ASN A 556 -0.59 -16.19 24.73
C ASN A 556 0.27 -15.20 23.94
N SER A 557 0.42 -13.99 24.47
CA SER A 557 1.02 -12.84 23.79
C SER A 557 2.12 -12.23 24.65
N SER A 558 3.06 -11.52 24.04
CA SER A 558 4.26 -11.02 24.75
C SER A 558 4.52 -9.54 24.54
N PHE A 559 5.09 -8.92 25.59
CA PHE A 559 5.52 -7.52 25.63
C PHE A 559 6.97 -7.46 26.12
N THR A 560 7.92 -7.25 25.21
CA THR A 560 9.37 -7.27 25.51
C THR A 560 9.99 -5.90 25.26
N ASP A 561 10.57 -5.25 26.27
CA ASP A 561 11.11 -3.89 26.14
C ASP A 561 10.07 -2.87 25.64
N VAL A 562 8.85 -2.95 26.18
CA VAL A 562 7.83 -1.93 25.93
C VAL A 562 7.92 -0.88 27.04
N THR A 563 8.21 0.36 26.66
CA THR A 563 8.45 1.46 27.59
C THR A 563 7.48 2.60 27.36
N SER A 564 7.09 3.28 28.44
CA SER A 564 6.24 4.46 28.43
C SER A 564 6.65 5.40 29.56
N ASP A 565 6.46 6.70 29.35
CA ASP A 565 6.52 7.74 30.38
C ASP A 565 5.53 7.53 31.55
N LEU A 566 4.47 6.72 31.35
CA LEU A 566 3.56 6.26 32.39
C LEU A 566 4.14 5.13 33.27
N GLY A 567 5.29 4.56 32.91
CA GLY A 567 5.86 3.39 33.57
C GLY A 567 4.87 2.22 33.63
N ALA A 568 4.71 1.62 34.81
CA ALA A 568 3.75 0.53 35.03
C ALA A 568 2.28 0.92 34.76
N GLY A 569 1.96 2.22 34.84
CA GLY A 569 0.60 2.72 34.56
C GLY A 569 0.17 2.52 33.11
N PHE A 570 1.10 2.26 32.19
CA PHE A 570 0.77 1.99 30.79
C PHE A 570 -0.10 0.74 30.61
N PHE A 571 0.13 -0.31 31.42
CA PHE A 571 -0.62 -1.58 31.35
C PHE A 571 -1.69 -1.70 32.45
N ALA A 572 -2.26 -0.59 32.90
CA ALA A 572 -3.25 -0.58 33.98
C ALA A 572 -4.65 -1.10 33.57
N GLN A 573 -4.96 -1.23 32.27
CA GLN A 573 -6.29 -1.58 31.76
C GLN A 573 -6.26 -2.88 30.93
N LEU A 574 -6.02 -3.99 31.62
CA LEU A 574 -6.02 -5.35 31.09
C LEU A 574 -7.22 -6.12 31.64
N THR A 575 -8.01 -6.78 30.78
CA THR A 575 -9.26 -7.46 31.15
C THR A 575 -9.46 -8.76 30.37
N ASP A 576 -9.89 -9.83 31.05
CA ASP A 576 -10.16 -11.13 30.43
C ASP A 576 -8.99 -11.72 29.60
N ASP A 577 -7.75 -11.33 29.94
CA ASP A 577 -6.54 -11.77 29.26
C ASP A 577 -5.90 -13.01 29.91
N SER A 578 -5.19 -13.83 29.14
CA SER A 578 -4.49 -15.01 29.67
C SER A 578 -3.18 -15.32 28.96
N GLY A 579 -2.21 -15.94 29.65
CA GLY A 579 -0.93 -16.32 29.05
C GLY A 579 -0.07 -15.14 28.58
N LEU A 580 -0.26 -13.94 29.13
CA LEU A 580 0.53 -12.75 28.78
C LEU A 580 1.91 -12.77 29.46
N VAL A 581 2.97 -12.52 28.69
CA VAL A 581 4.36 -12.47 29.16
C VAL A 581 4.92 -11.06 29.04
N PHE A 582 5.52 -10.54 30.12
CA PHE A 582 6.15 -9.22 30.17
C PHE A 582 7.63 -9.37 30.52
N THR A 583 8.51 -8.90 29.63
CA THR A 583 9.98 -9.02 29.77
C THR A 583 10.61 -7.65 29.64
N ARG A 584 11.35 -7.18 30.66
CA ARG A 584 11.94 -5.83 30.69
C ARG A 584 10.92 -4.71 30.40
N THR A 585 9.66 -4.97 30.76
CA THR A 585 8.50 -4.11 30.52
C THR A 585 7.87 -3.80 31.87
N PRO A 586 7.80 -2.52 32.31
CA PRO A 586 7.14 -2.15 33.55
C PRO A 586 5.65 -2.51 33.51
N ARG A 587 5.17 -3.23 34.54
CA ARG A 587 3.77 -3.61 34.69
C ARG A 587 3.32 -3.49 36.14
#